data_AF-A0A158QXT0-F1
#
_entry.id   AF-A0A158QXT0-F1
#
_cell.length_a   1.000
_cell.length_b   1.000
_cell.length_c   1.000
_cell.angle_alpha   90.00
_cell.angle_beta   90.00
_cell.angle_gamma   90.00
#
_symmetry.space_group_name_H-M   'P 1'
#
loop_
_entity.id
_entity.type
_entity.pdbx_description
1 polymer ?
#
loop_
_entity_poly.entity_id
_entity_poly.type
_entity_poly.pdbx_seq_one_letter_code
_entity_poly.pdbx_strand_id
1 'polypeptide(L)'
;MQNLHRASVGSGPATTPLPKPDLGPKNNYSLPISVTNKKLGTVTHEIAHALGFYHTQSRYDRDSWVHVDLANVDPTLLSNFAKVSALESILRLVAILATRILEIVIRASVHVLSAYSTSWATLQGQAGDPNSYVPTQDPTDCFWHIQAPPGRRIQLRLSASPQVCMEGCPWQSVEINLGQFDLYGMLMCCPSSIGQTYTSTGSLVTIRGAVRVNELTFAVDYRVV
;
A
#
# COMPACT_ATOMS: atom_id res chain seq x y z
N MET A 1 45.44 -8.39 19.12
CA MET A 1 44.66 -9.30 20.00
C MET A 1 43.22 -9.20 19.50
N GLN A 2 42.50 -10.19 18.97
CA GLN A 2 42.63 -11.65 18.98
C GLN A 2 42.15 -12.23 17.62
N ASN A 3 42.89 -13.26 17.17
CA ASN A 3 42.47 -14.51 16.52
C ASN A 3 41.79 -14.51 15.14
N LEU A 4 42.67 -14.71 14.15
CA LEU A 4 42.55 -15.57 12.98
C LEU A 4 41.59 -16.77 13.15
N HIS A 5 40.66 -16.93 12.21
CA HIS A 5 40.17 -18.25 11.80
C HIS A 5 40.67 -18.55 10.39
N ARG A 6 41.85 -19.16 10.36
CA ARG A 6 42.39 -19.88 9.21
C ARG A 6 41.87 -21.31 9.30
N ALA A 7 41.19 -21.80 8.28
CA ALA A 7 41.02 -23.23 8.07
C ALA A 7 41.61 -23.59 6.69
N SER A 8 42.73 -24.29 6.73
CA SER A 8 43.35 -25.09 5.67
C SER A 8 43.69 -26.41 6.39
N VAL A 9 43.51 -27.63 5.88
CA VAL A 9 43.97 -28.27 4.63
C VAL A 9 43.13 -29.56 4.42
N GLY A 10 42.97 -30.04 3.18
CA GLY A 10 42.61 -31.44 2.92
C GLY A 10 42.60 -31.81 1.43
N SER A 11 43.71 -32.35 0.94
CA SER A 11 43.91 -32.87 -0.43
C SER A 11 43.56 -34.36 -0.53
N GLY A 12 42.69 -34.76 -1.48
CA GLY A 12 42.43 -36.16 -1.88
C GLY A 12 41.18 -36.30 -2.77
N PRO A 13 41.13 -37.24 -3.75
CA PRO A 13 40.07 -37.29 -4.77
C PRO A 13 38.89 -38.21 -4.40
N ALA A 14 37.79 -38.07 -5.17
CA ALA A 14 36.62 -38.95 -5.34
C ALA A 14 35.29 -38.57 -4.64
N THR A 15 34.40 -37.97 -5.45
CA THR A 15 32.99 -38.35 -5.67
C THR A 15 32.11 -38.86 -4.51
N THR A 16 31.34 -37.96 -3.90
CA THR A 16 29.92 -38.12 -3.51
C THR A 16 29.29 -36.73 -3.28
N PRO A 17 27.99 -36.51 -3.55
CA PRO A 17 27.36 -35.21 -3.32
C PRO A 17 27.37 -34.88 -1.82
N LEU A 18 27.91 -33.72 -1.45
CA LEU A 18 27.85 -33.23 -0.07
C LEU A 18 26.37 -33.03 0.35
N PRO A 19 25.97 -33.44 1.57
CA PRO A 19 24.69 -33.04 2.12
C PRO A 19 24.67 -31.51 2.24
N LYS A 20 23.53 -30.90 1.88
CA LYS A 20 23.32 -29.45 2.00
C LYS A 20 23.71 -29.03 3.42
N PRO A 21 24.52 -27.97 3.60
CA PRO A 21 24.87 -27.50 4.93
C PRO A 21 23.58 -27.15 5.67
N ASP A 22 23.40 -27.74 6.85
CA ASP A 22 22.35 -27.38 7.78
C ASP A 22 22.56 -25.90 8.14
N LEU A 23 21.72 -25.04 7.56
CA LEU A 23 21.63 -23.65 7.96
C LEU A 23 21.06 -23.66 9.37
N GLY A 24 21.96 -23.68 10.36
CA GLY A 24 21.66 -23.53 11.76
C GLY A 24 20.69 -22.37 12.03
N PRO A 25 20.14 -22.29 13.26
CA PRO A 25 18.97 -21.48 13.57
C PRO A 25 19.09 -20.10 12.96
N LYS A 26 18.17 -19.78 12.03
CA LYS A 26 18.14 -18.54 11.25
C LYS A 26 18.39 -17.37 12.19
N ASN A 27 19.62 -16.91 12.19
CA ASN A 27 20.08 -15.74 12.88
C ASN A 27 19.30 -14.56 12.29
N ASN A 28 18.49 -13.93 13.14
CA ASN A 28 17.65 -12.76 12.88
C ASN A 28 18.49 -11.51 12.54
N TYR A 29 19.41 -11.60 11.59
CA TYR A 29 19.93 -10.44 10.89
C TYR A 29 18.95 -10.13 9.77
N SER A 30 17.82 -9.56 10.19
CA SER A 30 16.90 -8.87 9.30
C SER A 30 17.73 -7.89 8.47
N LEU A 31 17.79 -8.13 7.16
CA LEU A 31 18.02 -7.05 6.21
C LEU A 31 17.05 -5.91 6.55
N PRO A 32 17.35 -4.64 6.20
CA PRO A 32 16.61 -3.48 6.73
C PRO A 32 15.09 -3.50 6.52
N ILE A 33 14.57 -4.42 5.70
CA ILE A 33 13.15 -4.69 5.53
C ILE A 33 12.95 -6.20 5.41
N SER A 34 12.98 -6.93 6.53
CA SER A 34 12.41 -8.27 6.60
C SER A 34 11.32 -8.26 7.66
N VAL A 35 10.11 -7.95 7.22
CA VAL A 35 8.91 -8.04 8.07
C VAL A 35 8.46 -9.50 8.06
N THR A 36 8.26 -10.08 9.25
CA THR A 36 7.99 -11.52 9.46
C THR A 36 6.69 -12.02 8.81
N ASN A 37 5.81 -11.10 8.40
CA ASN A 37 4.65 -11.40 7.57
C ASN A 37 5.01 -11.26 6.09
N LYS A 38 5.01 -12.38 5.35
CA LYS A 38 5.41 -12.43 3.93
C LYS A 38 4.66 -11.41 3.06
N LYS A 39 3.36 -11.20 3.27
CA LYS A 39 2.57 -10.22 2.50
C LYS A 39 2.97 -8.78 2.83
N LEU A 40 3.12 -8.48 4.12
CA LEU A 40 3.55 -7.15 4.59
C LEU A 40 4.99 -6.85 4.16
N GLY A 41 5.87 -7.85 4.22
CA GLY A 41 7.25 -7.76 3.75
C GLY A 41 7.34 -7.49 2.25
N THR A 42 6.52 -8.14 1.42
CA THR A 42 6.42 -7.83 -0.02
C THR A 42 5.93 -6.41 -0.24
N VAL A 43 4.84 -5.98 0.41
CA VAL A 43 4.33 -4.61 0.26
C VAL A 43 5.39 -3.59 0.68
N THR A 44 6.09 -3.83 1.78
CA THR A 44 7.15 -2.94 2.27
C THR A 44 8.37 -2.94 1.34
N HIS A 45 8.71 -4.09 0.74
CA HIS A 45 9.77 -4.23 -0.26
C HIS A 45 9.46 -3.43 -1.52
N GLU A 46 8.23 -3.51 -2.04
CA GLU A 46 7.82 -2.71 -3.20
C GLU A 46 7.74 -1.22 -2.89
N ILE A 47 7.27 -0.83 -1.69
CA ILE A 47 7.30 0.57 -1.23
C ILE A 47 8.74 1.09 -1.15
N ALA A 48 9.68 0.28 -0.63
CA ALA A 48 11.08 0.68 -0.56
C ALA A 48 11.68 0.91 -1.95
N HIS A 49 11.38 0.03 -2.92
CA HIS A 49 11.76 0.24 -4.31
C HIS A 49 11.14 1.52 -4.90
N ALA A 50 9.89 1.83 -4.58
CA ALA A 50 9.23 3.08 -4.98
C ALA A 50 9.85 4.33 -4.32
N LEU A 51 10.44 4.20 -3.13
CA LEU A 51 11.18 5.26 -2.43
C LEU A 51 12.65 5.34 -2.84
N GLY A 52 13.10 4.49 -3.75
CA GLY A 52 14.44 4.54 -4.33
C GLY A 52 15.47 3.69 -3.59
N PHE A 53 15.03 2.90 -2.61
CA PHE A 53 15.87 1.85 -2.04
C PHE A 53 16.05 0.76 -3.08
N TYR A 54 17.31 0.48 -3.41
CA TYR A 54 17.68 -0.66 -4.23
C TYR A 54 18.37 -1.71 -3.37
N HIS A 55 18.41 -2.93 -3.88
CA HIS A 55 19.16 -4.03 -3.29
C HIS A 55 20.57 -3.58 -2.87
N THR A 56 20.83 -3.58 -1.57
CA THR A 56 22.05 -2.99 -0.98
C THR A 56 23.31 -3.67 -1.48
N GLN A 57 23.23 -4.96 -1.77
CA GLN A 57 24.30 -5.76 -2.36
C GLN A 57 24.62 -5.40 -3.82
N SER A 58 23.78 -4.60 -4.48
CA SER A 58 23.95 -4.19 -5.87
C SER A 58 24.27 -2.72 -6.02
N ARG A 59 24.43 -1.97 -4.92
CA ARG A 59 24.78 -0.54 -4.97
C ARG A 59 26.12 -0.31 -5.66
N TYR A 60 26.23 0.81 -6.38
CA TYR A 60 27.45 1.21 -7.06
C TYR A 60 28.66 1.41 -6.11
N ASP A 61 28.40 1.87 -4.89
CA ASP A 61 29.41 2.21 -3.88
C ASP A 61 29.65 1.10 -2.85
N ARG A 62 28.99 -0.06 -2.99
CA ARG A 62 29.03 -1.17 -2.03
C ARG A 62 30.44 -1.55 -1.60
N ASP A 63 31.36 -1.71 -2.55
CA ASP A 63 32.72 -2.21 -2.28
C ASP A 63 33.55 -1.27 -1.39
N SER A 64 33.07 -0.04 -1.16
CA SER A 64 33.70 0.90 -0.22
C SER A 64 33.40 0.55 1.25
N TRP A 65 32.40 -0.30 1.51
CA TRP A 65 31.88 -0.58 2.85
C TRP A 65 31.67 -2.07 3.12
N VAL A 66 31.44 -2.87 2.08
CA VAL A 66 31.09 -4.29 2.19
C VAL A 66 31.84 -5.08 1.11
N HIS A 67 32.55 -6.13 1.52
CA HIS A 67 33.15 -7.10 0.61
C HIS A 67 32.24 -8.32 0.48
N VAL A 68 31.88 -8.69 -0.76
CA VAL A 68 31.09 -9.89 -1.06
C VAL A 68 32.02 -10.97 -1.59
N ASP A 69 32.17 -12.07 -0.85
CA ASP A 69 32.90 -13.24 -1.32
C ASP A 69 32.05 -14.02 -2.34
N LEU A 70 32.28 -13.73 -3.63
CA LEU A 70 31.56 -14.35 -4.74
C LEU A 70 31.94 -15.82 -4.96
N ALA A 71 33.04 -16.31 -4.36
CA ALA A 71 33.44 -17.71 -4.48
C ALA A 71 32.48 -18.65 -3.74
N ASN A 72 31.75 -18.12 -2.75
CA ASN A 72 30.73 -18.84 -1.99
C ASN A 72 29.30 -18.58 -2.49
N VAL A 73 29.15 -17.94 -3.66
CA VAL A 73 27.85 -17.68 -4.30
C VAL A 73 27.64 -18.70 -5.41
N ASP A 74 26.44 -19.27 -5.48
CA ASP A 74 26.04 -20.15 -6.59
C ASP A 74 26.26 -19.41 -7.93
N PRO A 75 26.98 -20.00 -8.90
CA PRO A 75 27.26 -19.36 -10.18
C PRO A 75 26.01 -18.83 -10.90
N THR A 76 24.85 -19.48 -10.71
CA THR A 76 23.56 -19.07 -11.31
C THR A 76 22.96 -17.81 -10.70
N LEU A 77 23.42 -17.42 -9.50
CA LEU A 77 22.90 -16.29 -8.73
C LEU A 77 23.86 -15.10 -8.69
N LEU A 78 25.04 -15.20 -9.31
CA LEU A 78 26.07 -14.15 -9.32
C LEU A 78 25.54 -12.81 -9.87
N SER A 79 24.59 -12.85 -10.81
CA SER A 79 23.93 -11.66 -11.36
C SER A 79 23.21 -10.82 -10.30
N ASN A 80 22.70 -11.44 -9.23
CA ASN A 80 22.02 -10.72 -8.14
C ASN A 80 22.96 -9.83 -7.30
N PHE A 81 24.28 -10.00 -7.46
CA PHE A 81 25.32 -9.25 -6.77
C PHE A 81 26.08 -8.29 -7.71
N ALA A 82 25.68 -8.22 -8.98
CA ALA A 82 26.20 -7.24 -9.91
C ALA A 82 25.91 -5.83 -9.39
N LYS A 83 26.93 -4.95 -9.42
CA LYS A 83 26.73 -3.54 -9.09
C LYS A 83 26.00 -2.85 -10.23
N VAL A 84 25.01 -2.05 -9.90
CA VAL A 84 24.49 -1.03 -10.82
C VAL A 84 25.51 0.11 -10.94
N SER A 85 25.51 0.81 -12.05
CA SER A 85 26.38 1.97 -12.24
C SER A 85 25.97 3.15 -11.33
N ALA A 86 26.88 4.10 -11.12
CA ALA A 86 26.57 5.33 -10.40
C ALA A 86 25.43 6.10 -11.06
N LEU A 87 25.42 6.18 -12.39
CA LEU A 87 24.36 6.83 -13.16
C LEU A 87 23.02 6.12 -13.00
N GLU A 88 22.97 4.77 -13.07
CA GLU A 88 21.72 4.02 -12.84
C GLU A 88 21.22 4.13 -11.39
N SER A 89 22.14 4.21 -10.43
CA SER A 89 21.80 4.41 -9.02
C SER A 89 21.19 5.79 -8.78
N ILE A 90 21.78 6.83 -9.39
CA ILE A 90 21.32 8.21 -9.31
C ILE A 90 20.01 8.39 -10.09
N LEU A 91 19.89 7.81 -11.27
CA LEU A 91 18.72 7.94 -12.13
C LEU A 91 17.47 7.31 -11.51
N ARG A 92 17.60 6.25 -10.70
CA ARG A 92 16.47 5.67 -9.94
C ARG A 92 15.94 6.61 -8.86
N LEU A 93 16.82 7.35 -8.18
CA LEU A 93 16.43 8.40 -7.23
C LEU A 93 15.79 9.59 -7.94
N VAL A 94 16.38 10.02 -9.06
CA VAL A 94 15.87 11.13 -9.87
C VAL A 94 14.55 10.76 -10.55
N ALA A 95 14.33 9.51 -10.98
CA ALA A 95 13.07 9.06 -11.56
C ALA A 95 11.90 9.22 -10.58
N ILE A 96 12.10 9.02 -9.28
CA ILE A 96 11.08 9.26 -8.26
C ILE A 96 10.74 10.75 -8.18
N LEU A 97 11.76 11.61 -8.23
CA LEU A 97 11.60 13.07 -8.25
C LEU A 97 11.03 13.59 -9.58
N ALA A 98 11.34 12.94 -10.71
CA ALA A 98 11.01 13.39 -12.06
C ALA A 98 9.72 12.79 -12.62
N THR A 99 9.22 11.66 -12.06
CA THR A 99 8.02 10.98 -12.59
C THR A 99 6.91 10.65 -11.60
N ARG A 100 7.04 10.79 -10.26
CA ARG A 100 6.02 10.16 -9.38
C ARG A 100 5.62 10.82 -8.05
N ILE A 101 6.10 12.01 -7.64
CA ILE A 101 5.41 12.74 -6.55
C ILE A 101 4.08 13.31 -7.06
N LEU A 102 4.07 13.83 -8.29
CA LEU A 102 2.87 14.42 -8.86
C LEU A 102 1.80 13.36 -9.19
N GLU A 103 2.15 12.18 -9.71
CA GLU A 103 1.15 11.13 -10.03
C GLU A 103 0.64 10.32 -8.82
N ILE A 104 1.45 10.11 -7.77
CA ILE A 104 0.97 9.49 -6.52
C ILE A 104 -0.02 10.42 -5.80
N VAL A 105 0.18 11.74 -5.90
CA VAL A 105 -0.76 12.74 -5.35
C VAL A 105 -1.96 12.97 -6.28
N ILE A 106 -1.81 12.82 -7.61
CA ILE A 106 -2.87 13.12 -8.59
C ILE A 106 -3.87 11.97 -8.81
N ARG A 107 -3.51 10.69 -8.59
CA ARG A 107 -4.42 9.56 -8.86
C ARG A 107 -5.18 9.00 -7.64
N ALA A 108 -4.86 9.45 -6.44
CA ALA A 108 -5.63 9.15 -5.24
C ALA A 108 -5.86 10.44 -4.45
N SER A 109 -6.65 11.35 -5.03
CA SER A 109 -7.14 12.52 -4.32
C SER A 109 -8.08 12.07 -3.19
N VAL A 110 -7.50 11.73 -2.05
CA VAL A 110 -8.28 11.50 -0.83
C VAL A 110 -8.73 12.87 -0.33
N HIS A 111 -10.03 13.10 -0.37
CA HIS A 111 -10.62 14.33 0.14
C HIS A 111 -10.75 14.23 1.66
N VAL A 112 -9.94 14.99 2.39
CA VAL A 112 -9.98 15.02 3.85
C VAL A 112 -10.90 16.14 4.32
N LEU A 113 -11.96 15.78 5.05
CA LEU A 113 -12.91 16.69 5.69
C LEU A 113 -12.72 16.66 7.20
N SER A 114 -12.97 17.81 7.83
CA SER A 114 -12.91 17.92 9.28
C SER A 114 -14.31 17.99 9.90
N ALA A 115 -14.55 17.17 10.92
CA ALA A 115 -15.78 17.13 11.70
C ALA A 115 -15.55 17.73 13.10
N TYR A 116 -15.74 19.05 13.24
CA TYR A 116 -15.61 19.76 14.52
C TYR A 116 -16.96 20.18 15.14
N SER A 117 -18.02 20.22 14.33
CA SER A 117 -19.33 20.70 14.74
C SER A 117 -20.26 19.56 15.13
N THR A 118 -21.06 19.79 16.17
CA THR A 118 -22.18 18.91 16.56
C THR A 118 -23.43 19.13 15.70
N SER A 119 -23.44 20.20 14.90
CA SER A 119 -24.44 20.41 13.86
C SER A 119 -24.11 19.58 12.63
N TRP A 120 -25.14 19.15 11.90
CA TRP A 120 -24.97 18.41 10.65
C TRP A 120 -24.30 19.28 9.59
N ALA A 121 -23.22 18.76 9.01
CA ALA A 121 -22.61 19.24 7.78
C ALA A 121 -22.84 18.18 6.69
N THR A 122 -22.85 18.60 5.42
CA THR A 122 -23.08 17.67 4.29
C THR A 122 -21.86 17.61 3.40
N LEU A 123 -21.36 16.40 3.18
CA LEU A 123 -20.41 16.06 2.14
C LEU A 123 -21.19 15.75 0.86
N GLN A 124 -20.83 16.39 -0.25
CA GLN A 124 -21.26 16.02 -1.59
C GLN A 124 -20.13 15.23 -2.27
N GLY A 125 -20.44 14.00 -2.67
CA GLY A 125 -19.51 13.10 -3.32
C GLY A 125 -19.87 12.89 -4.78
N GLN A 126 -18.86 12.88 -5.65
CA GLN A 126 -18.96 12.64 -7.08
C GLN A 126 -17.79 11.76 -7.53
N ALA A 127 -18.06 10.78 -8.37
CA ALA A 127 -17.05 9.92 -8.98
C ALA A 127 -17.48 9.51 -10.39
N GLY A 128 -16.52 9.25 -11.27
CA GLY A 128 -16.79 8.83 -12.66
C GLY A 128 -16.89 9.99 -13.65
N ASP A 129 -17.49 9.71 -14.80
CA ASP A 129 -17.65 10.68 -15.89
C ASP A 129 -19.09 10.61 -16.41
N PRO A 130 -19.84 11.72 -16.39
CA PRO A 130 -21.25 11.74 -16.81
C PRO A 130 -21.45 11.41 -18.30
N ASN A 131 -20.37 11.44 -19.09
CA ASN A 131 -20.39 11.12 -20.52
C ASN A 131 -19.86 9.71 -20.83
N SER A 132 -19.50 8.93 -19.80
CA SER A 132 -18.99 7.57 -19.97
C SER A 132 -20.11 6.54 -19.91
N TYR A 133 -20.54 6.04 -21.07
CA TYR A 133 -21.61 5.04 -21.16
C TYR A 133 -21.12 3.60 -21.30
N VAL A 134 -19.80 3.39 -21.36
CA VAL A 134 -19.19 2.06 -21.52
C VAL A 134 -18.75 1.55 -20.15
N PRO A 135 -19.31 0.43 -19.66
CA PRO A 135 -18.92 -0.11 -18.37
C PRO A 135 -17.47 -0.58 -18.35
N THR A 136 -16.77 -0.29 -17.26
CA THR A 136 -15.38 -0.69 -17.04
C THR A 136 -15.27 -1.95 -16.17
N GLN A 137 -14.24 -2.76 -16.45
CA GLN A 137 -13.90 -3.96 -15.65
C GLN A 137 -13.36 -3.58 -14.26
N ASP A 138 -12.70 -2.44 -14.14
CA ASP A 138 -12.23 -1.87 -12.88
C ASP A 138 -13.04 -0.60 -12.58
N PRO A 139 -13.56 -0.42 -11.35
CA PRO A 139 -14.30 0.78 -11.01
C PRO A 139 -13.35 1.99 -10.96
N THR A 140 -13.87 3.14 -11.38
CA THR A 140 -13.28 4.43 -11.02
C THR A 140 -13.60 4.70 -9.56
N ASP A 141 -12.57 4.83 -8.74
CA ASP A 141 -12.69 5.03 -7.30
C ASP A 141 -12.36 6.47 -6.89
N CYS A 142 -13.17 7.02 -6.00
CA CYS A 142 -12.88 8.26 -5.27
C CYS A 142 -12.99 8.03 -3.76
N PHE A 143 -12.14 8.71 -3.00
CA PHE A 143 -11.97 8.46 -1.56
C PHE A 143 -12.17 9.74 -0.75
N TRP A 144 -12.90 9.63 0.35
CA TRP A 144 -13.11 10.70 1.31
C TRP A 144 -12.83 10.23 2.73
N HIS A 145 -12.13 11.04 3.50
CA HIS A 145 -11.85 10.81 4.91
C HIS A 145 -12.53 11.90 5.73
N ILE A 146 -13.34 11.53 6.71
CA ILE A 146 -13.92 12.48 7.66
C ILE A 146 -13.19 12.29 8.99
N GLN A 147 -12.47 13.32 9.42
CA GLN A 147 -11.64 13.32 10.62
C GLN A 147 -12.25 14.21 11.70
N ALA A 148 -12.50 13.63 12.87
CA ALA A 148 -12.85 14.34 14.09
C ALA A 148 -11.62 14.52 15.00
N PRO A 149 -11.70 15.40 16.01
CA PRO A 149 -10.70 15.48 17.07
C PRO A 149 -10.44 14.12 17.74
N PRO A 150 -9.22 13.88 18.26
CA PRO A 150 -8.91 12.66 19.00
C PRO A 150 -9.91 12.42 20.15
N GLY A 151 -10.34 11.17 20.31
CA GLY A 151 -11.30 10.78 21.35
C GLY A 151 -12.77 11.10 21.05
N ARG A 152 -13.07 11.78 19.94
CA ARG A 152 -14.44 11.98 19.46
C ARG A 152 -14.85 10.91 18.45
N ARG A 153 -16.16 10.77 18.28
CA ARG A 153 -16.75 9.88 17.26
C ARG A 153 -17.52 10.73 16.25
N ILE A 154 -17.90 10.13 15.14
CA ILE A 154 -18.60 10.78 14.03
C ILE A 154 -19.92 10.05 13.87
N GLN A 155 -21.02 10.81 13.90
CA GLN A 155 -22.29 10.34 13.38
C GLN A 155 -22.41 10.71 11.92
N LEU A 156 -22.92 9.79 11.12
CA LEU A 156 -23.17 10.03 9.71
C LEU A 156 -24.41 9.31 9.20
N ARG A 157 -24.98 9.84 8.13
CA ARG A 157 -26.10 9.24 7.42
C ARG A 157 -26.01 9.58 5.94
N LEU A 158 -26.43 8.65 5.08
CA LEU A 158 -26.62 8.95 3.68
C LEU A 158 -27.81 9.93 3.56
N SER A 159 -27.61 11.08 2.94
CA SER A 159 -28.67 12.07 2.68
C SER A 159 -29.13 12.08 1.22
N ALA A 160 -28.29 11.62 0.29
CA ALA A 160 -28.67 11.33 -1.08
C ALA A 160 -27.96 10.07 -1.58
N SER A 161 -28.70 9.17 -2.22
CA SER A 161 -28.15 7.94 -2.80
C SER A 161 -27.71 8.11 -4.25
N PRO A 162 -26.86 7.22 -4.75
CA PRO A 162 -26.59 7.06 -6.17
C PRO A 162 -27.86 6.87 -7.00
N GLN A 163 -27.77 7.18 -8.31
CA GLN A 163 -28.89 6.99 -9.24
C GLN A 163 -29.12 5.51 -9.57
N VAL A 164 -28.04 4.74 -9.71
CA VAL A 164 -28.14 3.31 -10.04
C VAL A 164 -28.18 2.49 -8.75
N CYS A 165 -29.36 1.94 -8.45
CA CYS A 165 -29.58 1.02 -7.33
C CYS A 165 -29.85 -0.39 -7.85
N MET A 166 -29.06 -1.35 -7.37
CA MET A 166 -29.19 -2.78 -7.67
C MET A 166 -28.66 -3.58 -6.48
N GLU A 167 -29.16 -4.80 -6.28
CA GLU A 167 -28.65 -5.70 -5.25
C GLU A 167 -27.13 -5.89 -5.39
N GLY A 168 -26.40 -5.75 -4.28
CA GLY A 168 -24.94 -5.82 -4.26
C GLY A 168 -24.21 -4.60 -4.84
N CYS A 169 -24.93 -3.58 -5.33
CA CYS A 169 -24.39 -2.33 -5.85
C CYS A 169 -23.20 -2.49 -6.83
N PRO A 170 -23.30 -3.35 -7.87
CA PRO A 170 -22.15 -3.69 -8.72
C PRO A 170 -21.67 -2.54 -9.62
N TRP A 171 -22.56 -1.61 -9.99
CA TRP A 171 -22.28 -0.54 -10.96
C TRP A 171 -21.87 0.78 -10.32
N GLN A 172 -22.55 1.14 -9.24
CA GLN A 172 -22.36 2.36 -8.47
C GLN A 172 -22.52 2.00 -7.01
N SER A 173 -21.55 2.36 -6.18
CA SER A 173 -21.59 2.08 -4.75
C SER A 173 -20.87 3.12 -3.93
N VAL A 174 -21.38 3.34 -2.73
CA VAL A 174 -20.77 4.11 -1.67
C VAL A 174 -20.45 3.13 -0.54
N GLU A 175 -19.18 2.84 -0.35
CA GLU A 175 -18.68 2.02 0.75
C GLU A 175 -18.29 2.94 1.92
N ILE A 176 -18.88 2.73 3.09
CA ILE A 176 -18.60 3.52 4.29
C ILE A 176 -17.97 2.63 5.36
N ASN A 177 -16.75 2.95 5.77
CA ASN A 177 -16.07 2.31 6.89
C ASN A 177 -16.06 3.22 8.12
N LEU A 178 -16.62 2.69 9.21
CA LEU A 178 -16.84 3.40 10.47
C LEU A 178 -15.63 3.36 11.42
N GLY A 179 -14.51 2.76 11.02
CA GLY A 179 -13.30 2.64 11.85
C GLY A 179 -12.84 1.21 12.10
N GLN A 180 -13.38 0.23 11.37
CA GLN A 180 -12.87 -1.14 11.31
C GLN A 180 -12.20 -1.34 9.94
N PHE A 181 -11.04 -0.73 9.75
CA PHE A 181 -10.38 -0.64 8.44
C PHE A 181 -9.79 -1.97 7.93
N ASP A 182 -9.72 -2.99 8.77
CA ASP A 182 -9.34 -4.35 8.39
C ASP A 182 -10.51 -5.16 7.78
N LEU A 183 -11.73 -4.61 7.83
CA LEU A 183 -12.96 -5.21 7.27
C LEU A 183 -13.54 -4.33 6.16
N TYR A 184 -14.34 -4.94 5.29
CA TYR A 184 -15.12 -4.21 4.29
C TYR A 184 -16.12 -3.26 4.95
N GLY A 185 -16.28 -2.08 4.36
CA GLY A 185 -17.28 -1.11 4.80
C GLY A 185 -18.71 -1.56 4.45
N MET A 186 -19.68 -0.79 4.94
CA MET A 186 -21.08 -0.95 4.55
C MET A 186 -21.25 -0.43 3.12
N LEU A 187 -21.75 -1.27 2.23
CA LEU A 187 -21.99 -0.91 0.83
C LEU A 187 -23.41 -0.37 0.65
N MET A 188 -23.54 0.83 0.07
CA MET A 188 -24.82 1.51 -0.12
C MET A 188 -24.94 2.07 -1.54
N CYS A 189 -26.09 1.87 -2.19
CA CYS A 189 -26.44 2.52 -3.45
C CYS A 189 -27.93 2.85 -3.58
N CYS A 190 -28.75 2.40 -2.63
CA CYS A 190 -30.20 2.46 -2.75
C CYS A 190 -30.82 3.53 -1.83
N PRO A 191 -31.93 4.17 -2.26
CA PRO A 191 -32.63 5.17 -1.45
C PRO A 191 -33.09 4.66 -0.07
N SER A 192 -33.30 3.35 0.09
CA SER A 192 -33.65 2.71 1.37
C SER A 192 -32.60 2.90 2.46
N SER A 193 -31.36 3.23 2.09
CA SER A 193 -30.27 3.51 3.03
C SER A 193 -30.26 4.97 3.53
N ILE A 194 -31.04 5.86 2.90
CA ILE A 194 -31.08 7.29 3.25
C ILE A 194 -31.69 7.48 4.64
N GLY A 195 -31.10 8.38 5.42
CA GLY A 195 -31.57 8.77 6.75
C GLY A 195 -31.13 7.84 7.89
N GLN A 196 -30.65 6.64 7.58
CA GLN A 196 -30.11 5.73 8.59
C GLN A 196 -28.83 6.32 9.20
N THR A 197 -28.81 6.48 10.52
CA THR A 197 -27.70 7.12 11.23
C THR A 197 -26.78 6.08 11.85
N TYR A 198 -25.50 6.19 11.53
CA TYR A 198 -24.44 5.32 12.01
C TYR A 198 -23.45 6.13 12.85
N THR A 199 -22.76 5.46 13.78
CA THR A 199 -21.73 6.09 14.63
C THR A 199 -20.40 5.36 14.47
N SER A 200 -19.34 6.08 14.13
CA SER A 200 -17.99 5.55 13.94
C SER A 200 -17.45 4.92 15.23
N THR A 201 -16.50 3.98 15.16
CA THR A 201 -15.82 3.41 16.34
C THR A 201 -14.75 4.34 16.91
N GLY A 202 -14.16 5.19 16.07
CA GLY A 202 -13.14 6.18 16.44
C GLY A 202 -13.36 7.53 15.77
N SER A 203 -12.29 8.33 15.69
CA SER A 203 -12.35 9.70 15.16
C SER A 203 -12.18 9.80 13.63
N LEU A 204 -12.14 8.66 12.92
CA LEU A 204 -11.97 8.62 11.47
C LEU A 204 -13.06 7.74 10.85
N VAL A 205 -13.67 8.27 9.79
CA VAL A 205 -14.53 7.53 8.86
C VAL A 205 -13.91 7.62 7.48
N THR A 206 -13.89 6.51 6.74
CA THR A 206 -13.50 6.50 5.33
C THR A 206 -14.71 6.16 4.45
N ILE A 207 -14.78 6.82 3.31
CA ILE A 207 -15.83 6.63 2.31
C ILE A 207 -15.15 6.39 0.97
N ARG A 208 -15.58 5.37 0.26
CA ARG A 208 -15.17 5.08 -1.10
C ARG A 208 -16.39 5.12 -2.00
N GLY A 209 -16.34 5.92 -3.04
CA GLY A 209 -17.31 5.92 -4.13
C GLY A 209 -16.72 5.17 -5.30
N ALA A 210 -17.36 4.06 -5.69
CA ALA A 210 -16.90 3.22 -6.79
C ALA A 210 -17.95 3.21 -7.91
N VAL A 211 -17.53 3.53 -9.13
CA VAL A 211 -18.40 3.62 -10.30
C VAL A 211 -17.78 2.93 -11.51
N ARG A 212 -18.57 2.11 -12.19
CA ARG A 212 -18.15 1.40 -13.41
C ARG A 212 -18.74 1.98 -14.68
N VAL A 213 -19.80 2.76 -14.56
CA VAL A 213 -20.49 3.37 -15.70
C VAL A 213 -21.07 4.71 -15.28
N ASN A 214 -20.97 5.68 -16.19
CA ASN A 214 -21.48 7.02 -16.02
C ASN A 214 -20.84 7.73 -14.81
N GLU A 215 -21.62 8.59 -14.15
CA GLU A 215 -21.25 9.27 -12.94
C GLU A 215 -22.06 8.80 -11.74
N LEU A 216 -21.36 8.62 -10.63
CA LEU A 216 -21.88 8.39 -9.28
C LEU A 216 -21.94 9.74 -8.57
N THR A 217 -23.12 10.12 -8.07
CA THR A 217 -23.31 11.25 -7.15
C THR A 217 -23.99 10.78 -5.87
N PHE A 218 -23.57 11.30 -4.72
CA PHE A 218 -24.16 10.97 -3.42
C PHE A 218 -23.94 12.10 -2.41
N ALA A 219 -24.70 12.09 -1.32
CA ALA A 219 -24.50 13.01 -0.21
C ALA A 219 -24.48 12.27 1.13
N VAL A 220 -23.56 12.67 2.02
CA VAL A 220 -23.46 12.16 3.38
C VAL A 220 -23.52 13.33 4.36
N ASP A 221 -24.50 13.31 5.25
CA ASP A 221 -24.50 14.22 6.39
C ASP A 221 -23.61 13.62 7.48
N TYR A 222 -22.79 14.45 8.10
CA TYR A 222 -21.91 14.05 9.19
C TYR A 222 -21.87 15.12 10.29
N ARG A 223 -21.56 14.69 11.51
CA ARG A 223 -21.31 15.55 12.68
C ARG A 223 -20.44 14.85 13.70
N VAL A 224 -19.79 15.63 14.56
CA VAL A 224 -19.04 15.08 15.71
C VAL A 224 -20.00 14.74 16.85
N VAL A 225 -19.75 13.63 17.54
CA VAL A 225 -20.39 13.23 18.80
C VAL A 225 -19.37 12.89 19.87
#